data_AF-A0A961RAD8-F1
#
_entry.id   AF-A0A961RAD8-F1
#
_cell.length_a   1.000
_cell.length_b   1.000
_cell.length_c   1.000
_cell.angle_alpha   90.00
_cell.angle_beta   90.00
_cell.angle_gamma   90.00
#
_symmetry.space_group_name_H-M   'P 1'
#
loop_
_entity.id
_entity.type
_entity.pdbx_description
1 polymer ?
#
loop_
_entity_poly.entity_id
_entity_poly.type
_entity_poly.pdbx_seq_one_letter_code
_entity_poly.pdbx_strand_id
1 'polypeptide(L)' 'SCGTRDLLLDDTLLMAEKWRAAGNLADVQIFPGGCHVFQAFETVQAQESLDEIHGFLNRMATQDPT' A
#
# COMPACT_ATOMS: atom_id res chain seq x y z
N SER A 1 0.53 0.26 -1.45
CA SER A 1 -0.44 0.97 -2.31
C SER A 1 0.10 0.98 -3.72
N CYS A 2 -0.73 0.69 -4.73
CA CYS A 2 -0.34 0.72 -6.15
C CYS A 2 -1.53 1.15 -7.02
N GLY A 3 -1.27 1.87 -8.10
CA GLY A 3 -2.31 2.28 -9.05
C GLY A 3 -2.52 1.26 -10.16
N THR A 4 -3.73 1.19 -10.75
CA THR A 4 -4.00 0.23 -11.83
C THR A 4 -3.34 0.56 -13.17
N ARG A 5 -2.70 1.73 -13.29
CA ARG A 5 -1.88 2.14 -14.44
C ARG A 5 -0.39 2.20 -14.10
N ASP A 6 0.01 1.66 -12.95
CA ASP A 6 1.40 1.44 -12.62
C ASP A 6 1.90 0.15 -13.29
N LEU A 7 3.08 0.20 -13.91
CA LEU A 7 3.70 -0.95 -14.56
C LEU A 7 4.16 -2.02 -13.55
N LEU A 8 4.21 -1.68 -12.27
CA LEU A 8 4.62 -2.56 -11.18
C LEU A 8 3.44 -3.17 -10.39
N LEU A 9 2.23 -3.15 -10.98
CA LEU A 9 1.04 -3.71 -10.33
C LEU A 9 1.21 -5.20 -10.02
N ASP A 10 1.63 -6.00 -11.00
CA ASP A 10 1.81 -7.43 -10.83
C ASP A 10 2.94 -7.75 -9.84
N ASP A 11 4.06 -7.02 -9.91
CA ASP A 11 5.16 -7.12 -8.95
C ASP A 11 4.68 -6.84 -7.52
N THR A 12 3.87 -5.80 -7.34
CA THR A 12 3.29 -5.43 -6.04
C THR A 12 2.42 -6.56 -5.48
N LEU A 13 1.52 -7.10 -6.31
CA LEU A 13 0.63 -8.19 -5.91
C LEU A 13 1.41 -9.46 -5.59
N LEU A 14 2.36 -9.85 -6.45
CA LEU A 14 3.18 -11.04 -6.26
C LEU A 14 4.02 -10.95 -4.98
N MET A 15 4.67 -9.80 -4.75
CA MET A 15 5.48 -9.62 -3.54
C MET A 15 4.64 -9.63 -2.28
N ALA A 16 3.45 -9.03 -2.29
CA ALA A 16 2.55 -9.04 -1.13
C ALA A 16 2.09 -10.46 -0.78
N GLU A 17 1.72 -11.27 -1.77
CA GLU A 17 1.33 -12.66 -1.53
C GLU A 17 2.50 -13.50 -1.02
N LYS A 18 3.70 -13.31 -1.57
CA LYS A 18 4.91 -13.97 -1.06
C LYS A 18 5.22 -13.57 0.38
N TRP A 19 5.04 -12.30 0.72
CA TRP A 19 5.29 -11.78 2.06
C TRP A 19 4.30 -12.34 3.09
N ARG A 20 3.01 -12.40 2.73
CA ARG A 20 1.96 -13.03 3.52
C ARG A 20 2.19 -14.52 3.71
N ALA A 21 2.59 -15.23 2.66
CA ALA A 21 2.90 -16.65 2.72
C ALA A 21 4.09 -16.97 3.65
N ALA A 22 5.00 -16.02 3.85
CA ALA A 22 6.08 -16.13 4.83
C ALA A 22 5.65 -15.84 6.28
N GLY A 23 4.36 -15.59 6.53
CA GLY A 23 3.80 -15.32 7.87
C GLY A 23 3.85 -13.86 8.29
N ASN A 24 4.25 -12.95 7.41
CA ASN A 24 4.31 -11.52 7.72
C ASN A 24 2.98 -10.82 7.39
N LEU A 25 2.70 -9.72 8.09
CA LEU A 25 1.58 -8.83 7.75
C LEU A 25 1.91 -7.99 6.51
N ALA A 26 0.95 -7.87 5.61
CA ALA A 26 0.99 -6.93 4.49
C ALA A 26 -0.42 -6.48 4.11
N ASP A 27 -0.62 -5.16 4.05
CA ASP A 27 -1.82 -4.51 3.53
C ASP A 27 -1.53 -3.90 2.16
N VAL A 28 -2.35 -4.24 1.15
CA VAL A 28 -2.23 -3.71 -0.22
C VAL A 28 -3.55 -3.13 -0.65
N GLN A 29 -3.51 -1.88 -1.11
CA GLN A 29 -4.64 -1.17 -1.70
C GLN A 29 -4.32 -0.85 -3.15
N ILE A 30 -5.31 -1.06 -4.02
CA ILE A 30 -5.22 -0.85 -5.46
C ILE A 30 -6.11 0.34 -5.83
N PHE A 31 -5.52 1.34 -6.46
CA PHE A 31 -6.16 2.61 -6.77
C PHE A 31 -6.49 2.71 -8.27
N PRO A 32 -7.77 2.76 -8.66
CA PRO A 32 -8.15 2.83 -10.07
C PRO A 32 -7.59 4.07 -10.77
N GLY A 33 -6.93 3.87 -11.90
CA GLY A 33 -6.40 4.94 -12.75
C GLY A 33 -5.08 5.56 -12.27
N GLY A 34 -4.66 5.29 -11.03
CA GLY A 34 -3.40 5.79 -10.49
C GLY A 34 -2.20 5.31 -11.32
N CYS A 35 -1.29 6.22 -11.64
CA CYS A 35 0.00 5.91 -12.25
C CYS A 35 1.04 5.57 -11.17
N HIS A 36 2.26 5.30 -11.61
CA HIS A 36 3.39 5.14 -10.71
C HIS A 36 3.57 6.38 -9.83
N VAL A 37 3.62 6.18 -8.51
CA VAL A 37 3.75 7.23 -7.49
C VAL A 37 2.67 8.32 -7.61
N PHE A 38 1.41 7.94 -7.84
CA PHE A 38 0.31 8.90 -7.91
C PHE A 38 0.15 9.75 -6.63
N GLN A 39 0.73 9.33 -5.51
CA GLN A 39 0.79 10.06 -4.25
C GLN A 39 1.57 11.39 -4.35
N ALA A 40 2.40 11.57 -5.38
CA ALA A 40 3.12 12.82 -5.61
C ALA A 40 2.24 13.95 -6.18
N PHE A 41 1.00 13.66 -6.56
CA PHE A 41 0.06 14.65 -7.09
C PHE A 41 -0.95 15.09 -6.04
N GLU A 42 -1.33 16.37 -6.05
CA GLU A 42 -2.35 16.94 -5.17
C GLU A 42 -3.75 16.48 -5.59
N THR A 43 -4.10 15.24 -5.24
CA THR A 43 -5.39 14.62 -5.56
C THR A 43 -6.03 13.99 -4.34
N VAL A 44 -7.35 13.83 -4.36
CA VAL A 44 -8.08 13.11 -3.29
C VAL A 44 -7.54 11.69 -3.13
N GLN A 45 -7.30 10.99 -4.24
CA GLN A 45 -6.79 9.63 -4.23
C GLN A 45 -5.38 9.54 -3.60
N ALA A 46 -4.52 10.52 -3.88
CA ALA A 46 -3.20 10.60 -3.24
C ALA A 46 -3.32 10.74 -1.73
N GLN A 47 -4.20 11.62 -1.25
CA GLN A 47 -4.44 11.80 0.19
C GLN A 47 -5.01 10.53 0.83
N GLU A 48 -6.01 9.88 0.21
CA GLU A 48 -6.56 8.60 0.68
C GLU A 48 -5.45 7.54 0.82
N SER A 49 -4.58 7.41 -0.18
CA SER A 49 -3.46 6.48 -0.11
C SER A 49 -2.46 6.81 1.01
N LEU A 50 -2.24 8.08 1.32
CA LEU A 50 -1.34 8.50 2.40
C LEU A 50 -1.96 8.25 3.78
N ASP A 51 -3.25 8.53 3.94
CA ASP A 51 -3.99 8.29 5.17
C ASP A 51 -4.00 6.81 5.55
N GLU A 52 -4.16 5.94 4.56
CA GLU A 52 -4.09 4.49 4.73
C GLU A 52 -2.69 4.01 5.14
N ILE A 53 -1.63 4.58 4.56
CA ILE A 53 -0.24 4.31 4.97
C ILE A 53 -0.02 4.74 6.42
N HIS A 54 -0.49 5.93 6.80
CA HIS A 54 -0.43 6.40 8.19
C HIS A 54 -1.19 5.46 9.14
N GLY A 55 -2.39 5.03 8.74
CA GLY A 55 -3.20 4.08 9.49
C GLY A 55 -2.48 2.76 9.73
N PHE A 56 -1.82 2.21 8.71
CA PHE A 56 -1.01 1.00 8.84
C PHE A 56 0.15 1.19 9.83
N LEU A 57 0.94 2.25 9.67
CA LEU A 57 2.09 2.52 10.55
C LEU A 57 1.67 2.72 12.01
N ASN A 58 0.56 3.42 12.26
CA ASN A 58 0.03 3.59 13.61
C ASN A 58 -0.38 2.25 14.23
N ARG A 59 -1.05 1.37 13.48
CA ARG A 59 -1.39 0.01 13.95
C ARG A 59 -0.13 -0.77 14.33
N MET A 60 0.89 -0.75 13.47
CA MET A 60 2.16 -1.45 13.72
C MET A 60 2.92 -0.88 14.91
N ALA A 61 2.95 0.43 15.08
CA ALA A 61 3.59 1.08 16.23
C ALA A 61 2.90 0.75 17.57
N THR A 62 1.58 0.53 17.55
CA THR A 62 0.81 0.16 18.76
C THR A 62 0.82 -1.34 19.08
N GLN A 63 1.32 -2.19 18.17
CA GLN A 63 1.30 -3.65 18.34
C GLN A 63 2.49 -4.22 19.12
N ASP A 64 3.42 -3.40 19.64
CA ASP A 64 4.47 -3.85 20.58
C ASP A 64 4.06 -3.61 22.05
N PRO A 65 3.75 -4.70 22.78
CA PRO A 65 4.70 -5.17 23.78
C PRO A 65 4.81 -6.71 23.77
N THR A 66 5.82 -7.25 23.09
CA THR A 66 6.37 -8.59 23.41
C THR A 66 7.88 -8.58 23.39
#